data_AF-A0A530R9Y2-F1
#
_entry.id   AF-A0A530R9Y2-F1
#
_cell.length_a   1.000
_cell.length_b   1.000
_cell.length_c   1.000
_cell.angle_alpha   90.00
_cell.angle_beta   90.00
_cell.angle_gamma   90.00
#
_symmetry.space_group_name_H-M   'P 1'
#
loop_
_entity.id
_entity.type
_entity.pdbx_description
1 polymer ?
#
loop_
_entity_poly.entity_id
_entity_poly.type
_entity_poly.pdbx_seq_one_letter_code
_entity_poly.pdbx_strand_id
1 'polypeptide(L)'
;GDYGAVIVSGSNLTLGEKDIAAATEMVAHTSVLLLQNEVPEAANIAAARAVRRHGGRIVLNAAPARKLTGDLIALTDIVIVNAIEAEFLAG
;
A
#
# COMPACT_ATOMS: atom_id res chain seq x y z
N GLY A 1 19.15 -21.44 11.51
CA GLY A 1 20.24 -20.82 10.74
C GLY A 1 19.93 -19.35 10.64
N ASP A 2 20.91 -18.49 10.87
CA ASP A 2 20.67 -17.05 10.79
C ASP A 2 20.54 -16.63 9.34
N TYR A 3 19.39 -16.05 9.01
CA TYR A 3 19.12 -15.43 7.72
C TYR A 3 19.24 -13.91 7.88
N GLY A 4 20.00 -13.27 7.00
CA GLY A 4 20.12 -11.82 6.92
C GLY A 4 19.73 -11.31 5.55
N ALA A 5 19.02 -10.18 5.51
CA ALA A 5 18.65 -9.47 4.30
C ALA A 5 18.92 -7.97 4.45
N VAL A 6 19.29 -7.31 3.36
CA VAL A 6 19.45 -5.85 3.27
C VAL A 6 18.48 -5.35 2.21
N ILE A 7 17.68 -4.35 2.57
CA ILE A 7 16.74 -3.70 1.65
C ILE A 7 17.37 -2.40 1.14
N VAL A 8 17.34 -2.20 -0.18
CA VAL A 8 17.74 -0.95 -0.84
C VAL A 8 16.54 -0.44 -1.62
N SER A 9 15.82 0.53 -1.07
CA SER A 9 14.52 0.96 -1.63
C SER A 9 14.62 1.60 -3.01
N GLY A 10 15.72 2.30 -3.34
CA GLY A 10 15.97 2.83 -4.68
C GLY A 10 14.77 3.55 -5.32
N SER A 11 14.41 3.14 -6.54
CA SER A 11 13.27 3.68 -7.29
C SER A 11 11.90 3.42 -6.66
N ASN A 12 11.76 2.51 -5.68
CA ASN A 12 10.47 2.30 -5.02
C ASN A 12 10.00 3.60 -4.34
N LEU A 13 10.94 4.40 -3.81
CA LEU A 13 10.66 5.68 -3.17
C LEU A 13 10.35 6.82 -4.15
N THR A 14 10.50 6.59 -5.46
CA THR A 14 10.17 7.59 -6.47
C THR A 14 8.74 7.46 -6.99
N LEU A 15 8.01 6.41 -6.60
CA LEU A 15 6.61 6.22 -6.96
C LEU A 15 5.76 7.37 -6.39
N GLY A 16 4.92 7.97 -7.22
CA GLY A 16 4.07 9.09 -6.82
C GLY A 16 2.86 9.33 -7.73
N GLU A 17 2.22 10.48 -7.54
CA GLU A 17 0.96 10.83 -8.22
C GLU A 17 1.06 10.79 -9.75
N LYS A 18 2.21 11.15 -10.31
CA LYS A 18 2.43 11.13 -11.76
C LYS A 18 2.36 9.72 -12.34
N ASP A 19 2.90 8.73 -11.62
CA ASP A 19 2.85 7.33 -12.03
C ASP A 19 1.41 6.80 -11.99
N ILE A 20 0.67 7.18 -10.95
CA ILE A 20 -0.76 6.83 -10.82
C ILE A 20 -1.58 7.48 -11.93
N ALA A 21 -1.32 8.75 -12.26
CA ALA A 21 -1.98 9.44 -13.36
C ALA A 21 -1.64 8.80 -14.72
N ALA A 22 -0.39 8.38 -14.93
CA ALA A 22 0.01 7.67 -16.15
C ALA A 22 -0.70 6.30 -16.27
N ALA A 23 -1.04 5.67 -15.15
CA ALA A 23 -1.74 4.38 -15.10
C ALA A 23 -3.29 4.49 -15.10
N THR A 24 -3.87 5.63 -15.50
CA THR A 24 -5.32 5.91 -15.37
C THR A 24 -6.22 4.81 -15.95
N GLU A 25 -5.91 4.28 -17.14
CA GLU A 25 -6.73 3.23 -17.77
C GLU A 25 -6.70 1.92 -16.97
N MET A 26 -5.52 1.50 -16.53
CA MET A 26 -5.35 0.32 -15.68
C MET A 26 -6.14 0.47 -14.37
N VAL A 27 -6.00 1.64 -13.74
CA VAL A 27 -6.72 1.98 -12.50
C VAL A 27 -8.23 1.92 -12.69
N ALA A 28 -8.76 2.43 -13.80
CA ALA A 28 -10.20 2.45 -14.08
C ALA A 28 -10.81 1.04 -14.20
N HIS A 29 -10.03 0.06 -14.62
CA HIS A 29 -10.46 -1.33 -14.76
C HIS A 29 -10.05 -2.24 -13.59
N THR A 30 -9.43 -1.68 -12.54
CA THR A 30 -8.95 -2.46 -11.40
C THR A 30 -10.08 -2.80 -10.44
N SER A 31 -10.43 -4.09 -10.33
CA SER A 31 -11.42 -4.56 -9.35
C SER A 31 -10.85 -4.70 -7.94
N VAL A 32 -9.56 -5.02 -7.81
CA VAL A 32 -8.85 -5.17 -6.54
C VAL A 32 -7.44 -4.59 -6.66
N LEU A 33 -7.07 -3.69 -5.74
CA LEU A 33 -5.73 -3.13 -5.61
C LEU A 33 -5.05 -3.71 -4.37
N LEU A 34 -3.87 -4.31 -4.55
CA LEU A 34 -3.02 -4.77 -3.46
C LEU A 34 -1.85 -3.80 -3.24
N LEU A 35 -1.69 -3.31 -2.02
CA LEU A 35 -0.66 -2.35 -1.60
C LEU A 35 0.28 -2.95 -0.55
N GLN A 36 1.44 -2.31 -0.35
CA GLN A 36 2.44 -2.65 0.68
C GLN A 36 3.18 -1.40 1.20
N ASN A 37 4.00 -1.54 2.25
CA ASN A 37 4.68 -0.42 2.92
C ASN A 37 6.11 -0.10 2.44
N GLU A 38 6.55 -0.69 1.33
CA GLU A 38 7.89 -0.46 0.74
C GLU A 38 7.92 0.68 -0.29
N VAL A 39 6.77 1.33 -0.53
CA VAL A 39 6.62 2.53 -1.36
C VAL A 39 6.13 3.71 -0.50
N PRO A 40 6.25 4.97 -0.98
CA PRO A 40 5.75 6.13 -0.25
C PRO A 40 4.26 6.00 0.04
N GLU A 41 3.86 6.32 1.28
CA GLU A 41 2.45 6.24 1.69
C GLU A 41 1.54 7.13 0.83
N ALA A 42 2.05 8.29 0.39
CA ALA A 42 1.33 9.18 -0.52
C ALA A 42 0.97 8.49 -1.85
N ALA A 43 1.83 7.62 -2.38
CA ALA A 43 1.54 6.85 -3.59
C ALA A 43 0.44 5.80 -3.34
N ASN A 44 0.50 5.10 -2.20
CA ASN A 44 -0.55 4.18 -1.78
C ASN A 44 -1.90 4.88 -1.67
N ILE A 45 -1.95 6.05 -1.03
CA ILE A 45 -3.17 6.86 -0.89
C ILE A 45 -3.69 7.31 -2.26
N ALA A 46 -2.81 7.81 -3.14
CA ALA A 46 -3.20 8.25 -4.48
C ALA A 46 -3.81 7.11 -5.29
N ALA A 47 -3.15 5.94 -5.31
CA ALA A 47 -3.62 4.73 -5.99
C ALA A 47 -4.95 4.25 -5.42
N ALA A 48 -5.05 4.16 -4.08
CA ALA A 48 -6.27 3.72 -3.39
C ALA A 48 -7.46 4.64 -3.68
N ARG A 49 -7.27 5.97 -3.62
CA ARG A 49 -8.31 6.94 -3.99
C ARG A 49 -8.72 6.79 -5.46
N ALA A 50 -7.77 6.53 -6.35
CA ALA A 50 -8.06 6.41 -7.77
C ALA A 50 -8.87 5.13 -8.07
N VAL A 51 -8.46 3.97 -7.55
CA VAL A 51 -9.20 2.71 -7.72
C VAL A 51 -10.57 2.75 -7.03
N ARG A 52 -10.66 3.31 -5.82
CA ARG A 52 -11.92 3.42 -5.08
C ARG A 52 -12.96 4.28 -5.80
N ARG A 53 -12.54 5.32 -6.54
CA ARG A 53 -13.45 6.12 -7.39
C ARG A 53 -14.14 5.30 -8.49
N HIS A 54 -13.53 4.19 -8.90
CA HIS A 54 -14.10 3.25 -9.87
C HIS A 54 -14.76 2.02 -9.22
N GLY A 55 -14.95 2.04 -7.90
CA GLY A 55 -15.61 0.97 -7.15
C GLY A 55 -14.73 -0.25 -6.86
N GLY A 56 -13.42 -0.16 -7.12
CA GLY A 56 -12.48 -1.23 -6.79
C GLY A 56 -12.21 -1.35 -5.29
N ARG A 57 -11.83 -2.56 -4.86
CA ARG A 57 -11.52 -2.90 -3.47
C ARG A 57 -10.05 -2.69 -3.16
N ILE A 58 -9.75 -2.16 -1.99
CA ILE A 58 -8.39 -1.87 -1.54
C ILE A 58 -7.94 -2.89 -0.49
N VAL A 59 -6.82 -3.56 -0.77
CA VAL A 59 -6.17 -4.51 0.13
C VAL A 59 -4.78 -3.97 0.48
N LEU A 60 -4.48 -3.88 1.77
CA LEU A 60 -3.16 -3.51 2.25
C LEU A 60 -2.48 -4.72 2.90
N ASN A 61 -1.38 -5.18 2.32
CA ASN A 61 -0.41 -5.96 3.05
C ASN A 61 0.43 -5.00 3.89
N ALA A 62 0.20 -4.92 5.20
CA ALA A 62 0.82 -3.92 6.07
C ALA A 62 2.26 -4.28 6.47
N ALA A 63 3.04 -4.74 5.49
CA ALA A 63 4.41 -5.19 5.59
C ALA A 63 5.35 -4.29 4.75
N PRO A 64 6.54 -3.92 5.28
CA PRO A 64 6.95 -4.10 6.67
C PRO A 64 6.08 -3.26 7.63
N ALA A 65 6.06 -3.66 8.92
CA ALA A 65 5.27 -2.97 9.93
C ALA A 65 5.71 -1.49 10.08
N ARG A 66 4.76 -0.57 10.03
CA ARG A 66 4.96 0.86 10.31
C ARG A 66 3.67 1.51 10.76
N LYS A 67 3.76 2.71 11.34
CA LYS A 67 2.57 3.52 11.64
C LYS A 67 1.87 3.91 10.34
N LEU A 68 0.56 3.70 10.29
CA LEU A 68 -0.31 4.07 9.17
C LEU A 68 -1.06 5.35 9.50
N THR A 69 -1.21 6.24 8.52
CA THR A 69 -2.08 7.41 8.69
C THR A 69 -3.56 7.03 8.66
N GLY A 70 -4.40 7.83 9.32
CA GLY A 70 -5.85 7.65 9.31
C GLY A 70 -6.43 7.64 7.88
N ASP A 71 -5.84 8.39 6.97
CA ASP A 71 -6.20 8.42 5.55
C ASP A 71 -6.03 7.06 4.87
N LEU A 72 -4.87 6.41 5.05
CA LEU A 72 -4.63 5.09 4.46
C LEU A 72 -5.53 4.03 5.11
N ILE A 73 -5.72 4.09 6.44
CA ILE A 73 -6.62 3.19 7.16
C ILE A 73 -8.05 3.32 6.62
N ALA A 74 -8.56 4.55 6.46
CA ALA A 74 -9.93 4.80 5.99
C ALA A 74 -10.18 4.33 4.54
N LEU A 75 -9.13 4.20 3.74
CA LEU A 75 -9.22 3.74 2.35
C LEU A 75 -9.11 2.22 2.21
N THR A 76 -8.60 1.53 3.23
CA THR A 76 -8.29 0.09 3.21
C THR A 76 -9.53 -0.73 3.58
N ASP A 77 -9.92 -1.67 2.72
CA ASP A 77 -11.07 -2.55 2.99
C ASP A 77 -10.63 -3.87 3.67
N ILE A 78 -9.43 -4.37 3.33
CA ILE A 78 -8.85 -5.58 3.90
C ILE A 78 -7.39 -5.29 4.28
N VAL A 79 -7.02 -5.62 5.52
CA VAL A 79 -5.62 -5.61 5.96
C VAL A 79 -5.10 -7.04 6.04
N ILE A 80 -3.91 -7.27 5.50
CA ILE A 80 -3.14 -8.50 5.63
C ILE A 80 -1.95 -8.18 6.53
N VAL A 81 -1.83 -8.94 7.61
CA VAL A 81 -0.76 -8.81 8.62
C VAL A 81 -0.34 -10.21 9.05
N ASN A 82 0.95 -10.38 9.32
CA ASN A 82 1.42 -11.50 10.14
C ASN A 82 1.27 -11.17 11.65
N ALA A 83 1.64 -12.10 12.52
CA ALA A 83 1.50 -11.93 13.97
C ALA A 83 2.32 -10.74 14.52
N ILE A 84 3.51 -10.49 13.96
CA ILE A 84 4.39 -9.38 14.40
C ILE A 84 3.80 -8.03 13.97
N GLU A 85 3.28 -7.95 12.75
CA GLU A 85 2.61 -6.76 12.23
C GLU A 85 1.29 -6.48 12.95
N ALA A 86 0.52 -7.53 13.28
CA ALA A 86 -0.72 -7.42 14.04
C ALA A 86 -0.49 -6.86 15.44
N GLU A 87 0.52 -7.38 16.16
CA GLU A 87 0.92 -6.88 17.47
C GLU A 87 1.36 -5.41 17.38
N PHE A 88 2.17 -5.04 16.38
CA PHE A 88 2.61 -3.66 16.20
C PHE A 88 1.45 -2.68 15.95
N LEU A 89 0.41 -3.11 15.23
CA LEU A 89 -0.70 -2.24 14.81
C LEU A 89 -1.84 -2.16 15.83
N ALA A 90 -2.04 -3.19 16.65
CA ALA A 90 -3.22 -3.33 17.51
C ALA A 90 -2.94 -3.82 18.95
N GLY A 91 -1.69 -4.10 19.30
CA GLY A 91 -1.23 -4.49 20.64
C GLY A 91 -0.72 -3.33 21.50
#